data_AF-A0AA38GFS7-F1
#
_entry.id   AF-A0AA38GFS7-F1
#
_cell.length_a   1.000
_cell.length_b   1.000
_cell.length_c   1.000
_cell.angle_alpha   90.00
_cell.angle_beta   90.00
_cell.angle_gamma   90.00
#
_symmetry.space_group_name_H-M   'P 1'
#
loop_
_entity.id
_entity.type
_entity.pdbx_description
1 polymer ?
#
loop_
_entity_poly.entity_id
_entity_poly.type
_entity_poly.pdbx_seq_one_letter_code
_entity_poly.pdbx_strand_id
1 'polypeptide(L)'
;MGQAFSSSTETLHVHSHEIDHIPDICWNQYTFSDGIGKISLSLAENVADKCSCDTTPSAFQIRYGGYKGVVAVDPKSPHKLSLRPSMMKYRSDDTNLDVLSWSKFRPCFLNRQIISLLSTLGVKDRNFEKLQEKTVEDLDRVLTDQAKALDILQIMSAGEHHNALISMLSCGYFPNSEPYLMMMLNAFRASKLIELRNKTRMFVPKGRCLMGCLDESRTLNYGEVFVQVSHAPGNKQHHDPGLSALGKSGHNHKKSIVKGLVIVAKNPCLHPGDIRTLVAVDTPKLHHMVDCVVFPQCGRRPHPDECSGSDLDGDLFFISWDESLIPPQQDPPMDYMAPPQIELDHPVTIEEIQEYFANYMLNDTMGIIANRHTAFCDREESMARSNPCLELAKLFSTAVDFPKTGVPAQIPSNLNLEEYPDFMDKEDKPMYQSDRVIGKLYQGSKERSTKDYAHKFIPMEVAKKSYDKEWRWKGFGIIFPKH
;
A
#
# COMPACT_ATOMS: atom_id res chain seq x y z
N MET A 1 14.74 4.58 19.58
CA MET A 1 15.74 4.89 18.54
C MET A 1 15.14 5.12 17.15
N GLY A 2 14.33 4.20 16.58
CA GLY A 2 13.86 4.34 15.18
C GLY A 2 13.11 5.63 14.80
N GLN A 3 12.49 6.31 15.76
CA GLN A 3 11.86 7.62 15.51
C GLN A 3 12.86 8.73 15.15
N ALA A 4 14.02 8.76 15.81
CA ALA A 4 15.04 9.80 15.61
C ALA A 4 15.76 9.70 14.26
N PHE A 5 15.65 8.56 13.57
CA PHE A 5 16.28 8.30 12.27
C PHE A 5 15.27 8.18 11.13
N SER A 6 14.01 8.59 11.37
CA SER A 6 12.98 8.56 10.32
C SER A 6 13.22 9.66 9.30
N SER A 7 13.36 9.30 8.02
CA SER A 7 13.40 10.28 6.92
C SER A 7 12.09 11.06 6.89
N SER A 8 12.19 12.38 6.98
CA SER A 8 11.04 13.28 7.08
C SER A 8 11.36 14.65 6.49
N THR A 9 10.32 15.45 6.26
CA THR A 9 10.42 16.85 5.87
C THR A 9 10.06 17.70 7.07
N GLU A 10 11.02 18.48 7.56
CA GLU A 10 10.78 19.50 8.58
C GLU A 10 9.87 20.59 8.01
N THR A 11 8.81 20.96 8.75
CA THR A 11 7.80 21.90 8.25
C THR A 11 7.76 23.21 9.04
N LEU A 12 7.19 23.18 10.24
CA LEU A 12 6.89 24.34 11.06
C LEU A 12 7.13 24.00 12.53
N HIS A 13 7.39 25.02 13.35
CA HIS A 13 7.33 24.88 14.79
C HIS A 13 5.89 25.02 15.28
N VAL A 14 5.48 24.14 16.18
CA VAL A 14 4.20 24.24 16.91
C VAL A 14 4.52 24.30 18.38
N HIS A 15 4.18 25.39 19.06
CA HIS A 15 4.50 25.55 20.48
C HIS A 15 3.44 24.90 21.37
N SER A 16 3.82 24.55 22.60
CA SER A 16 2.93 23.86 23.55
C SER A 16 1.58 24.58 23.80
N HIS A 17 1.54 25.92 23.76
CA HIS A 17 0.28 26.68 23.93
C HIS A 17 -0.68 26.57 22.73
N GLU A 18 -0.20 26.05 21.59
CA GLU A 18 -0.98 25.86 20.37
C GLU A 18 -1.53 24.43 20.25
N ILE A 19 -1.20 23.58 21.21
CA ILE A 19 -1.53 22.15 21.24
C ILE A 19 -2.64 21.90 22.25
N ASP A 20 -3.57 21.05 21.85
CA ASP A 20 -4.59 20.48 22.72
C ASP A 20 -4.26 19.02 23.05
N HIS A 21 -4.27 18.66 24.33
CA HIS A 21 -4.05 17.28 24.76
C HIS A 21 -5.41 16.63 25.03
N ILE A 22 -5.81 15.73 24.14
CA ILE A 22 -7.13 15.07 24.17
C ILE A 22 -6.98 13.61 24.61
N PRO A 23 -7.94 13.05 25.37
CA PRO A 23 -7.85 11.66 25.85
C PRO A 23 -7.99 10.67 24.69
N ASP A 24 -7.40 9.48 24.78
CA ASP A 24 -7.72 8.41 23.83
C ASP A 24 -9.19 8.00 23.88
N ILE A 25 -9.73 7.58 22.73
CA ILE A 25 -11.07 7.02 22.62
C ILE A 25 -10.96 5.51 22.82
N CYS A 26 -11.31 5.04 24.01
CA CYS A 26 -11.22 3.63 24.37
C CYS A 26 -12.59 3.01 24.63
N TRP A 27 -12.73 1.72 24.33
CA TRP A 27 -13.87 0.91 24.74
C TRP A 27 -13.39 -0.51 25.08
N ASN A 28 -13.74 -0.98 26.28
CA ASN A 28 -13.16 -2.18 26.89
C ASN A 28 -11.62 -2.13 26.85
N GLN A 29 -10.99 -3.16 26.26
CA GLN A 29 -9.54 -3.29 26.15
C GLN A 29 -8.94 -2.61 24.92
N TYR A 30 -9.76 -1.99 24.06
CA TYR A 30 -9.32 -1.46 22.78
C TYR A 30 -9.29 0.06 22.75
N THR A 31 -8.26 0.59 22.09
CA THR A 31 -8.10 2.01 21.78
C THR A 31 -8.47 2.25 20.33
N PHE A 32 -9.58 2.95 20.06
CA PHE A 32 -10.05 3.27 18.71
C PHE A 32 -9.24 4.38 18.05
N SER A 33 -8.60 5.22 18.86
CA SER A 33 -7.80 6.35 18.41
C SER A 33 -6.28 6.10 18.45
N ASP A 34 -5.85 4.83 18.46
CA ASP A 34 -4.44 4.49 18.64
C ASP A 34 -3.59 5.08 17.52
N GLY A 35 -2.71 6.02 17.87
CA GLY A 35 -1.79 6.65 16.93
C GLY A 35 -2.37 7.79 16.11
N ILE A 36 -3.59 8.28 16.38
CA ILE A 36 -4.19 9.38 15.60
C ILE A 36 -4.61 10.60 16.43
N GLY A 37 -4.23 11.78 15.94
CA GLY A 37 -4.62 13.09 16.45
C GLY A 37 -5.30 13.95 15.38
N LYS A 38 -5.37 15.26 15.64
CA LYS A 38 -6.00 16.23 14.74
C LYS A 38 -5.06 17.37 14.39
N ILE A 39 -5.23 17.95 13.22
CA ILE A 39 -4.55 19.16 12.76
C ILE A 39 -5.60 20.18 12.31
N SER A 40 -5.47 21.44 12.72
CA SER A 40 -6.34 22.51 12.21
C SER A 40 -6.17 22.68 10.70
N LEU A 41 -7.24 23.09 10.01
CA LEU A 41 -7.17 23.40 8.58
C LEU A 41 -6.08 24.43 8.26
N SER A 42 -5.96 25.50 9.05
CA SER A 42 -4.95 26.54 8.83
C SER A 42 -3.52 26.02 8.97
N LEU A 43 -3.25 25.12 9.93
CA LEU A 43 -1.91 24.52 10.03
C LEU A 43 -1.68 23.54 8.88
N ALA A 44 -2.68 22.74 8.51
CA ALA A 44 -2.60 21.78 7.42
C ALA A 44 -2.28 22.45 6.07
N GLU A 45 -2.86 23.61 5.78
CA GLU A 45 -2.55 24.42 4.59
C GLU A 45 -1.08 24.87 4.59
N ASN A 46 -0.59 25.43 5.70
CA ASN A 46 0.81 25.83 5.81
C ASN A 46 1.79 24.65 5.69
N VAL A 47 1.43 23.49 6.24
CA VAL A 47 2.20 22.24 6.13
C VAL A 47 2.20 21.75 4.67
N ALA A 48 1.05 21.77 4.00
CA ALA A 48 0.93 21.38 2.59
C ALA A 48 1.83 22.24 1.68
N ASP A 49 1.85 23.56 1.90
CA ASP A 49 2.73 24.48 1.17
C ASP A 49 4.20 24.15 1.39
N LYS A 50 4.60 23.85 2.63
CA LYS A 50 5.99 23.44 2.96
C LYS A 50 6.37 22.11 2.32
N CYS A 51 5.44 21.17 2.25
CA CYS A 51 5.62 19.88 1.57
C CYS A 51 5.45 19.96 0.04
N SER A 52 5.23 21.15 -0.53
CA SER A 52 4.99 21.36 -1.97
C SER A 52 3.84 20.49 -2.51
N CYS A 53 2.77 20.36 -1.73
CA CYS A 53 1.57 19.64 -2.14
C CYS A 53 0.69 20.51 -3.04
N ASP A 54 0.18 19.96 -4.14
CA ASP A 54 -0.73 20.68 -5.06
C ASP A 54 -2.05 21.12 -4.41
N THR A 55 -2.50 20.35 -3.42
CA THR A 55 -3.71 20.61 -2.64
C THR A 55 -3.48 20.16 -1.20
N THR A 56 -4.15 20.80 -0.24
CA THR A 56 -4.09 20.42 1.18
C THR A 56 -4.56 18.98 1.39
N PRO A 57 -3.68 18.06 1.82
CA PRO A 57 -4.05 16.69 2.20
C PRO A 57 -5.01 16.66 3.39
N SER A 58 -5.84 15.61 3.48
CA SER A 58 -6.75 15.40 4.61
C SER A 58 -6.08 14.80 5.85
N ALA A 59 -4.91 14.18 5.69
CA ALA A 59 -4.15 13.61 6.81
C ALA A 59 -2.65 13.60 6.54
N PHE A 60 -1.87 13.70 7.61
CA PHE A 60 -0.40 13.69 7.60
C PHE A 60 0.12 12.69 8.60
N GLN A 61 1.10 11.88 8.21
CA GLN A 61 1.90 11.09 9.13
C GLN A 61 3.04 11.96 9.66
N ILE A 62 3.15 12.09 10.98
CA ILE A 62 4.02 13.06 11.62
C ILE A 62 4.99 12.45 12.64
N ARG A 63 6.04 13.21 12.93
CA ARG A 63 6.80 13.17 14.19
C ARG A 63 6.78 14.58 14.80
N TYR A 64 6.59 14.64 16.12
CA TYR A 64 6.55 15.91 16.84
C TYR A 64 6.86 15.67 18.32
N GLY A 65 7.92 16.22 18.89
CA GLY A 65 8.12 16.22 20.36
C GLY A 65 7.96 14.85 21.07
N GLY A 66 8.41 13.76 20.44
CA GLY A 66 8.24 12.39 20.96
C GLY A 66 6.88 11.73 20.67
N TYR A 67 5.97 12.44 20.00
CA TYR A 67 4.75 11.92 19.40
C TYR A 67 5.03 11.33 18.01
N LYS A 68 4.44 10.16 17.76
CA LYS A 68 4.39 9.47 16.46
C LYS A 68 2.94 9.15 16.13
N GLY A 69 2.52 9.44 14.90
CA GLY A 69 1.22 9.00 14.44
C GLY A 69 0.74 9.73 13.19
N VAL A 70 -0.58 9.69 12.97
CA VAL A 70 -1.28 10.47 11.95
C VAL A 70 -2.00 11.65 12.63
N VAL A 71 -2.09 12.78 11.94
CA VAL A 71 -3.02 13.86 12.29
C VAL A 71 -3.96 14.12 11.11
N ALA A 72 -5.26 14.03 11.38
CA ALA A 72 -6.31 14.27 10.39
C ALA A 72 -6.84 15.71 10.49
N VAL A 73 -7.17 16.32 9.35
CA VAL A 73 -7.68 17.68 9.30
C VAL A 73 -9.02 17.78 10.01
N ASP A 74 -9.10 18.61 11.04
CA ASP A 74 -10.35 19.04 11.67
C ASP A 74 -10.61 20.50 11.29
N PRO A 75 -11.55 20.77 10.35
CA PRO A 75 -11.84 22.12 9.88
C PRO A 75 -12.36 23.06 10.96
N LYS A 76 -12.77 22.52 12.12
CA LYS A 76 -13.35 23.28 13.23
C LYS A 76 -12.41 23.38 14.44
N SER A 77 -11.23 22.79 14.37
CA SER A 77 -10.28 22.81 15.49
C SER A 77 -9.77 24.24 15.74
N PRO A 78 -9.89 24.79 16.96
CA PRO A 78 -9.27 26.06 17.32
C PRO A 78 -7.78 25.93 17.66
N HIS A 79 -7.30 24.70 17.89
CA HIS A 79 -5.90 24.39 18.20
C HIS A 79 -5.17 23.89 16.96
N LYS A 80 -3.88 24.25 16.85
CA LYS A 80 -3.04 23.86 15.71
C LYS A 80 -2.95 22.34 15.59
N LEU A 81 -2.65 21.67 16.70
CA LEU A 81 -2.62 20.21 16.83
C LEU A 81 -3.46 19.77 18.03
N SER A 82 -4.10 18.61 17.92
CA SER A 82 -4.65 17.87 19.07
C SER A 82 -3.99 16.49 19.14
N LEU A 83 -3.31 16.19 20.24
CA LEU A 83 -2.50 14.98 20.41
C LEU A 83 -3.04 14.08 21.51
N ARG A 84 -2.88 12.77 21.33
CA ARG A 84 -3.38 11.72 22.26
C ARG A 84 -2.25 11.00 22.99
N PRO A 85 -2.51 10.42 24.19
CA PRO A 85 -1.51 9.64 24.92
C PRO A 85 -0.90 8.49 24.11
N SER A 86 -1.71 7.74 23.37
CA SER A 86 -1.27 6.63 22.50
C SER A 86 -0.18 7.02 21.49
N MET A 87 -0.13 8.28 21.08
CA MET A 87 0.86 8.80 20.14
C MET A 87 2.23 9.09 20.80
N MET A 88 2.27 9.41 22.11
CA MET A 88 3.49 9.77 22.82
C MET A 88 4.33 8.52 23.12
N LYS A 89 5.53 8.44 22.56
CA LYS A 89 6.44 7.30 22.79
C LYS A 89 7.60 7.65 23.73
N TYR A 90 7.96 8.92 23.84
CA TYR A 90 8.88 9.45 24.85
C TYR A 90 8.60 10.95 25.06
N ARG A 91 9.11 11.50 26.16
CA ARG A 91 8.99 12.94 26.45
C ARG A 91 10.13 13.72 25.78
N SER A 92 9.79 14.84 25.17
CA SER A 92 10.73 15.76 24.53
C SER A 92 10.14 17.17 24.51
N ASP A 93 11.00 18.17 24.57
CA ASP A 93 10.64 19.59 24.44
C ASP A 93 10.77 20.09 22.99
N ASP A 94 11.06 19.20 22.04
CA ASP A 94 11.14 19.55 20.62
C ASP A 94 9.77 20.00 20.09
N THR A 95 9.78 21.11 19.36
CA THR A 95 8.58 21.75 18.78
C THR A 95 8.52 21.62 17.26
N ASN A 96 9.48 20.92 16.65
CA ASN A 96 9.52 20.68 15.21
C ASN A 96 8.41 19.70 14.80
N LEU A 97 7.60 20.12 13.83
CA LEU A 97 6.64 19.24 13.16
C LEU A 97 7.28 18.68 11.89
N ASP A 98 7.58 17.39 11.93
CA ASP A 98 8.14 16.66 10.80
C ASP A 98 7.06 15.83 10.11
N VAL A 99 6.97 15.94 8.78
CA VAL A 99 6.02 15.18 7.96
C VAL A 99 6.74 14.06 7.23
N LEU A 100 6.25 12.83 7.38
CA LEU A 100 6.80 11.63 6.73
C LEU A 100 6.00 11.24 5.50
N SER A 101 4.69 11.45 5.55
CA SER A 101 3.77 11.13 4.46
C SER A 101 2.45 11.87 4.63
N TRP A 102 1.62 11.81 3.60
CA TRP A 102 0.28 12.39 3.62
C TRP A 102 -0.70 11.55 2.81
N SER A 103 -1.99 11.79 3.04
CA SER A 103 -3.10 11.25 2.25
C SER A 103 -2.99 11.75 0.80
N LYS A 104 -2.98 10.83 -0.16
CA LYS A 104 -2.88 11.13 -1.59
C LYS A 104 -3.37 9.96 -2.41
N PHE A 105 -3.61 10.17 -3.71
CA PHE A 105 -3.86 9.09 -4.64
C PHE A 105 -2.76 8.02 -4.53
N ARG A 106 -3.14 6.81 -4.13
CA ARG A 106 -2.26 5.64 -4.14
C ARG A 106 -2.96 4.48 -4.84
N PRO A 107 -2.40 4.00 -5.96
CA PRO A 107 -2.94 2.86 -6.68
C PRO A 107 -2.95 1.61 -5.79
N CYS A 108 -3.94 0.76 -6.02
CA CYS A 108 -4.14 -0.46 -5.25
C CYS A 108 -3.74 -1.67 -6.07
N PHE A 109 -3.03 -2.61 -5.44
CA PHE A 109 -2.59 -3.83 -6.10
C PHE A 109 -2.88 -5.02 -5.21
N LEU A 110 -3.42 -6.08 -5.81
CA LEU A 110 -3.41 -7.40 -5.18
C LEU A 110 -1.98 -7.90 -5.09
N ASN A 111 -1.75 -8.77 -4.12
CA ASN A 111 -0.53 -9.53 -3.95
C ASN A 111 -0.89 -10.97 -3.56
N ARG A 112 0.09 -11.86 -3.50
CA ARG A 112 -0.09 -13.27 -3.15
C ARG A 112 -0.83 -13.49 -1.82
N GLN A 113 -0.56 -12.66 -0.80
CA GLN A 113 -1.18 -12.78 0.52
C GLN A 113 -2.68 -12.49 0.45
N ILE A 114 -3.06 -11.32 -0.05
CA ILE A 114 -4.48 -10.94 -0.19
C ILE A 114 -5.23 -11.95 -1.09
N ILE A 115 -4.62 -12.39 -2.19
CA ILE A 115 -5.24 -13.37 -3.10
C ILE A 115 -5.49 -14.70 -2.38
N SER A 116 -4.51 -15.19 -1.60
CA SER A 116 -4.64 -16.45 -0.85
C SER A 116 -5.80 -16.37 0.15
N LEU A 117 -5.92 -15.24 0.86
CA LEU A 117 -6.99 -15.05 1.84
C LEU A 117 -8.36 -14.89 1.16
N LEU A 118 -8.46 -14.07 0.10
CA LEU A 118 -9.72 -13.93 -0.64
C LEU A 118 -10.17 -15.26 -1.26
N SER A 119 -9.25 -16.05 -1.80
CA SER A 119 -9.54 -17.41 -2.30
C SER A 119 -10.01 -18.33 -1.18
N THR A 120 -9.35 -18.31 -0.02
CA THR A 120 -9.76 -19.04 1.20
C THR A 120 -11.18 -18.67 1.63
N LEU A 121 -11.55 -17.39 1.53
CA LEU A 121 -12.88 -16.86 1.85
C LEU A 121 -13.92 -17.07 0.73
N GLY A 122 -13.54 -17.73 -0.37
CA GLY A 122 -14.46 -18.17 -1.43
C GLY A 122 -14.58 -17.26 -2.64
N VAL A 123 -13.70 -16.27 -2.81
CA VAL A 123 -13.59 -15.53 -4.08
C VAL A 123 -13.11 -16.48 -5.17
N LYS A 124 -13.83 -16.52 -6.29
CA LYS A 124 -13.57 -17.47 -7.37
C LYS A 124 -12.29 -17.13 -8.14
N ASP A 125 -11.44 -18.13 -8.40
CA ASP A 125 -10.19 -18.03 -9.18
C ASP A 125 -10.35 -17.21 -10.48
N ARG A 126 -11.42 -17.48 -11.23
CA ARG A 126 -11.75 -16.78 -12.49
C ARG A 126 -11.81 -15.26 -12.38
N ASN A 127 -12.09 -14.71 -11.20
CA ASN A 127 -12.17 -13.27 -10.99
C ASN A 127 -10.74 -12.68 -10.98
N PHE A 128 -9.78 -13.37 -10.38
CA PHE A 128 -8.37 -13.01 -10.41
C PHE A 128 -7.76 -13.21 -11.79
N GLU A 129 -8.08 -14.32 -12.46
CA GLU A 129 -7.60 -14.59 -13.82
C GLU A 129 -8.03 -13.49 -14.80
N LYS A 130 -9.31 -13.08 -14.75
CA LYS A 130 -9.81 -11.94 -15.55
C LYS A 130 -9.10 -10.62 -15.25
N LEU A 131 -8.80 -10.37 -13.96
CA LEU A 131 -8.09 -9.16 -13.57
C LEU A 131 -6.64 -9.18 -14.09
N GLN A 132 -5.99 -10.34 -14.05
CA GLN A 132 -4.67 -10.52 -14.64
C GLN A 132 -4.69 -10.33 -16.16
N GLU A 133 -5.64 -10.94 -16.86
CA GLU A 133 -5.80 -10.80 -18.31
C GLU A 133 -5.95 -9.34 -18.70
N LYS A 134 -6.85 -8.62 -18.03
CA LYS A 134 -7.04 -7.18 -18.25
C LYS A 134 -5.76 -6.38 -17.98
N THR A 135 -5.04 -6.72 -16.90
CA THR A 135 -3.77 -6.04 -16.58
C THR A 135 -2.75 -6.23 -17.70
N VAL A 136 -2.64 -7.45 -18.27
CA VAL A 136 -1.75 -7.72 -19.39
C VAL A 136 -2.20 -6.98 -20.65
N GLU A 137 -3.50 -7.00 -20.98
CA GLU A 137 -4.03 -6.26 -22.13
C GLU A 137 -3.77 -4.76 -22.02
N ASP A 138 -3.96 -4.17 -20.85
CA ASP A 138 -3.67 -2.77 -20.58
C ASP A 138 -2.17 -2.49 -20.76
N LEU A 139 -1.28 -3.36 -20.26
CA LEU A 139 0.17 -3.25 -20.47
C LEU A 139 0.59 -3.37 -21.94
N ASP A 140 -0.08 -4.20 -22.74
CA ASP A 140 0.18 -4.31 -24.18
C ASP A 140 -0.20 -3.03 -24.93
N ARG A 141 -1.29 -2.37 -24.50
CA ARG A 141 -1.74 -1.09 -25.05
C ARG A 141 -0.77 0.05 -24.78
N VAL A 142 0.08 -0.03 -23.74
CA VAL A 142 1.14 0.96 -23.49
C VAL A 142 2.05 1.15 -24.73
N LEU A 143 2.22 0.12 -25.54
CA LEU A 143 3.10 0.16 -26.72
C LEU A 143 2.42 0.72 -27.98
N THR A 144 1.11 0.93 -27.97
CA THR A 144 0.34 1.24 -29.19
C THR A 144 -0.64 2.41 -29.02
N ASP A 145 -1.13 2.66 -27.81
CA ASP A 145 -2.10 3.69 -27.48
C ASP A 145 -1.46 4.74 -26.56
N GLN A 146 -1.33 5.97 -27.07
CA GLN A 146 -0.73 7.09 -26.35
C GLN A 146 -1.49 7.45 -25.06
N ALA A 147 -2.83 7.45 -25.10
CA ALA A 147 -3.64 7.82 -23.94
C ALA A 147 -3.53 6.73 -22.86
N LYS A 148 -3.57 5.46 -23.25
CA LYS A 148 -3.37 4.35 -22.32
C LYS A 148 -1.96 4.29 -21.74
N ALA A 149 -0.95 4.56 -22.54
CA ALA A 149 0.42 4.67 -22.06
C ALA A 149 0.54 5.76 -20.98
N LEU A 150 -0.07 6.92 -21.21
CA LEU A 150 -0.09 8.03 -20.26
C LEU A 150 -0.81 7.64 -18.96
N ASP A 151 -2.03 7.12 -19.06
CA ASP A 151 -2.84 6.66 -17.91
C ASP A 151 -2.06 5.66 -17.06
N ILE A 152 -1.50 4.62 -17.69
CA ILE A 152 -0.83 3.52 -17.00
C ILE A 152 0.49 3.98 -16.39
N LEU A 153 1.28 4.83 -17.07
CA LEU A 153 2.48 5.39 -16.48
C LEU A 153 2.14 6.24 -15.25
N GLN A 154 1.11 7.08 -15.32
CA GLN A 154 0.70 7.90 -14.18
C GLN A 154 0.19 7.07 -12.99
N ILE A 155 -0.40 5.90 -13.24
CA ILE A 155 -0.94 5.02 -12.19
C ILE A 155 0.11 4.04 -11.65
N MET A 156 0.95 3.46 -12.50
CA MET A 156 1.78 2.30 -12.18
C MET A 156 3.28 2.60 -12.12
N SER A 157 3.72 3.80 -12.51
CA SER A 157 5.11 4.22 -12.29
C SER A 157 5.32 4.65 -10.84
N ALA A 158 6.46 4.24 -10.28
CA ALA A 158 6.96 4.75 -9.01
C ALA A 158 8.24 5.54 -9.30
N GLY A 159 8.26 6.80 -8.89
CA GLY A 159 9.45 7.67 -8.98
C GLY A 159 9.59 8.45 -10.29
N GLU A 160 10.58 9.35 -10.28
CA GLU A 160 10.77 10.40 -11.29
C GLU A 160 11.25 9.90 -12.66
N HIS A 161 11.75 8.65 -12.74
CA HIS A 161 12.34 8.09 -13.95
C HIS A 161 11.38 8.00 -15.15
N HIS A 162 10.06 8.08 -14.91
CA HIS A 162 9.04 8.03 -15.96
C HIS A 162 8.47 9.41 -16.32
N ASN A 163 8.90 10.48 -15.64
CA ASN A 163 8.41 11.85 -15.91
C ASN A 163 8.75 12.31 -17.33
N ALA A 164 9.91 11.88 -17.85
CA ALA A 164 10.29 12.14 -19.24
C ALA A 164 9.31 11.48 -20.22
N LEU A 165 8.93 10.21 -19.99
CA LEU A 165 7.99 9.49 -20.85
C LEU A 165 6.59 10.12 -20.79
N ILE A 166 6.12 10.46 -19.59
CA ILE A 166 4.85 11.16 -19.36
C ILE A 166 4.86 12.51 -20.11
N SER A 167 5.95 13.26 -20.05
CA SER A 167 6.09 14.55 -20.75
C SER A 167 6.09 14.37 -22.27
N MET A 168 6.84 13.39 -22.80
CA MET A 168 6.83 13.09 -24.24
C MET A 168 5.43 12.72 -24.74
N LEU A 169 4.75 11.80 -24.04
CA LEU A 169 3.38 11.41 -24.39
C LEU A 169 2.42 12.60 -24.27
N SER A 170 2.59 13.47 -23.27
CA SER A 170 1.76 14.67 -23.09
C SER A 170 2.00 15.71 -24.19
N CYS A 171 3.21 15.75 -24.77
CA CYS A 171 3.56 16.61 -25.91
C CYS A 171 3.10 16.07 -27.26
N GLY A 172 2.39 14.94 -27.32
CA GLY A 172 1.83 14.40 -28.55
C GLY A 172 2.65 13.30 -29.22
N TYR A 173 3.72 12.80 -28.57
CA TYR A 173 4.47 11.67 -29.12
C TYR A 173 3.66 10.39 -29.00
N PHE A 174 3.59 9.62 -30.08
CA PHE A 174 3.02 8.28 -30.05
C PHE A 174 4.05 7.25 -29.55
N PRO A 175 3.64 6.17 -28.85
CA PRO A 175 4.54 5.16 -28.30
C PRO A 175 5.60 4.60 -29.27
N ASN A 176 5.28 4.54 -30.56
CA ASN A 176 6.12 3.99 -31.62
C ASN A 176 6.81 5.06 -32.51
N SER A 177 6.64 6.34 -32.17
CA SER A 177 7.12 7.46 -32.99
C SER A 177 8.59 7.81 -32.76
N GLU A 178 9.09 7.58 -31.54
CA GLU A 178 10.43 7.96 -31.12
C GLU A 178 11.15 6.75 -30.47
N PRO A 179 12.37 6.39 -30.94
CA PRO A 179 13.14 5.24 -30.45
C PRO A 179 13.33 5.13 -28.94
N TYR A 180 13.69 6.23 -28.26
CA TYR A 180 13.90 6.22 -26.83
C TYR A 180 12.58 5.96 -26.09
N LEU A 181 11.50 6.67 -26.44
CA LEU A 181 10.16 6.44 -25.88
C LEU A 181 9.72 4.99 -26.07
N MET A 182 9.84 4.46 -27.29
CA MET A 182 9.47 3.08 -27.60
C MET A 182 10.26 2.08 -26.75
N MET A 183 11.58 2.25 -26.65
CA MET A 183 12.46 1.36 -25.88
C MET A 183 12.13 1.40 -24.40
N MET A 184 11.89 2.59 -23.84
CA MET A 184 11.56 2.77 -22.44
C MET A 184 10.17 2.23 -22.09
N LEU A 185 9.17 2.39 -22.97
CA LEU A 185 7.84 1.80 -22.80
C LEU A 185 7.89 0.27 -22.84
N ASN A 186 8.72 -0.31 -23.71
CA ASN A 186 8.96 -1.77 -23.72
C ASN A 186 9.61 -2.25 -22.43
N ALA A 187 10.64 -1.55 -21.93
CA ALA A 187 11.29 -1.88 -20.67
C ALA A 187 10.33 -1.76 -19.48
N PHE A 188 9.49 -0.71 -19.45
CA PHE A 188 8.44 -0.53 -18.46
C PHE A 188 7.46 -1.70 -18.48
N ARG A 189 6.90 -2.04 -19.66
CA ARG A 189 5.99 -3.19 -19.83
C ARG A 189 6.64 -4.48 -19.33
N ALA A 190 7.86 -4.78 -19.76
CA ALA A 190 8.59 -5.98 -19.34
C ALA A 190 8.78 -6.04 -17.82
N SER A 191 9.15 -4.91 -17.19
CA SER A 191 9.26 -4.81 -15.74
C SER A 191 7.94 -5.12 -15.03
N LYS A 192 6.81 -4.62 -15.54
CA LYS A 192 5.48 -4.90 -14.96
C LYS A 192 5.02 -6.33 -15.17
N LEU A 193 5.34 -6.95 -16.30
CA LEU A 193 5.09 -8.38 -16.51
C LEU A 193 5.93 -9.27 -15.56
N ILE A 194 7.17 -8.88 -15.26
CA ILE A 194 7.99 -9.54 -14.23
C ILE A 194 7.39 -9.38 -12.83
N GLU A 195 6.91 -8.17 -12.46
CA GLU A 195 6.20 -7.96 -11.20
C GLU A 195 4.95 -8.83 -11.09
N LEU A 196 4.19 -8.95 -12.18
CA LEU A 196 3.01 -9.80 -12.27
C LEU A 196 3.37 -11.28 -12.07
N ARG A 197 4.40 -11.78 -12.76
CA ARG A 197 4.87 -13.16 -12.62
C ARG A 197 5.40 -13.44 -11.21
N ASN A 198 6.31 -12.63 -10.71
CA ASN A 198 7.09 -12.94 -9.50
C ASN A 198 6.38 -12.54 -8.20
N LYS A 199 5.42 -11.60 -8.25
CA LYS A 199 4.73 -11.08 -7.07
C LYS A 199 3.21 -11.11 -7.17
N THR A 200 2.67 -11.50 -8.32
CA THR A 200 1.22 -11.48 -8.59
C THR A 200 0.63 -10.09 -8.33
N ARG A 201 1.42 -9.06 -8.68
CA ARG A 201 1.11 -7.65 -8.40
C ARG A 201 0.12 -7.11 -9.43
N MET A 202 -1.16 -7.42 -9.23
CA MET A 202 -2.24 -7.04 -10.16
C MET A 202 -2.88 -5.72 -9.75
N PHE A 203 -3.03 -4.78 -10.69
CA PHE A 203 -3.69 -3.51 -10.43
C PHE A 203 -5.20 -3.71 -10.21
N VAL A 204 -5.77 -3.03 -9.21
CA VAL A 204 -7.21 -3.04 -8.92
C VAL A 204 -7.80 -1.66 -9.23
N PRO A 205 -8.50 -1.48 -10.37
CA PRO A 205 -9.03 -0.17 -10.76
C PRO A 205 -10.03 0.40 -9.75
N LYS A 206 -10.90 -0.46 -9.22
CA LYS A 206 -11.90 -0.15 -8.18
C LYS A 206 -11.34 -0.34 -6.77
N GLY A 207 -10.13 0.15 -6.53
CA GLY A 207 -9.50 0.11 -5.22
C GLY A 207 -8.44 1.17 -5.02
N ARG A 208 -8.13 1.48 -3.76
CA ARG A 208 -7.07 2.40 -3.33
C ARG A 208 -6.33 1.86 -2.12
N CYS A 209 -5.08 2.29 -1.97
CA CYS A 209 -4.31 2.07 -0.74
C CYS A 209 -4.40 3.35 0.10
N LEU A 210 -5.19 3.36 1.18
CA LEU A 210 -5.59 4.59 1.87
C LEU A 210 -5.01 4.66 3.28
N MET A 211 -4.59 5.85 3.70
CA MET A 211 -4.21 6.10 5.09
C MET A 211 -5.42 5.95 6.00
N GLY A 212 -5.25 5.28 7.14
CA GLY A 212 -6.29 5.17 8.16
C GLY A 212 -6.56 6.49 8.87
N CYS A 213 -7.83 6.80 9.10
CA CYS A 213 -8.31 7.96 9.84
C CYS A 213 -9.47 7.58 10.76
N LEU A 214 -9.81 8.46 11.70
CA LEU A 214 -10.87 8.26 12.69
C LEU A 214 -12.03 9.25 12.46
N ASP A 215 -13.26 8.77 12.57
CA ASP A 215 -14.45 9.63 12.51
C ASP A 215 -14.64 10.38 13.83
N GLU A 216 -14.03 11.55 13.95
CA GLU A 216 -14.21 12.47 15.08
C GLU A 216 -15.65 12.99 15.22
N SER A 217 -16.49 12.86 14.18
CA SER A 217 -17.85 13.39 14.14
C SER A 217 -18.93 12.45 14.70
N ARG A 218 -18.54 11.20 15.03
CA ARG A 218 -19.41 10.15 15.61
C ARG A 218 -20.65 9.85 14.78
N THR A 219 -20.44 9.73 13.47
CA THR A 219 -21.49 9.47 12.49
C THR A 219 -21.48 8.07 11.92
N LEU A 220 -20.32 7.43 11.87
CA LEU A 220 -20.17 6.06 11.40
C LEU A 220 -20.49 5.08 12.52
N ASN A 221 -21.32 4.09 12.22
CA ASN A 221 -21.56 2.95 13.08
C ASN A 221 -20.47 1.89 12.91
N TYR A 222 -20.36 0.99 13.88
CA TYR A 222 -19.53 -0.20 13.73
C TYR A 222 -19.98 -1.03 12.52
N GLY A 223 -19.04 -1.39 11.65
CA GLY A 223 -19.28 -2.03 10.35
C GLY A 223 -19.31 -1.05 9.17
N GLU A 224 -19.32 0.26 9.43
CA GLU A 224 -19.33 1.30 8.41
C GLU A 224 -17.95 1.97 8.27
N VAL A 225 -17.66 2.47 7.07
CA VAL A 225 -16.49 3.33 6.80
C VAL A 225 -16.91 4.49 5.89
N PHE A 226 -16.16 5.59 5.91
CA PHE A 226 -16.26 6.62 4.89
C PHE A 226 -15.01 6.60 4.00
N VAL A 227 -15.24 6.58 2.69
CA VAL A 227 -14.17 6.58 1.68
C VAL A 227 -14.53 7.53 0.55
N GLN A 228 -13.67 8.53 0.35
CA GLN A 228 -13.76 9.46 -0.77
C GLN A 228 -12.39 9.55 -1.43
N VAL A 229 -12.34 9.32 -2.75
CA VAL A 229 -11.08 9.19 -3.49
C VAL A 229 -10.96 10.27 -4.56
N SER A 230 -9.75 10.75 -4.78
CA SER A 230 -9.42 11.56 -5.94
C SER A 230 -9.37 10.70 -7.21
N HIS A 231 -9.68 11.31 -8.35
CA HIS A 231 -9.45 10.68 -9.64
C HIS A 231 -7.94 10.62 -9.94
N ALA A 232 -7.53 9.60 -10.70
CA ALA A 232 -6.13 9.48 -11.12
C ALA A 232 -5.67 10.76 -11.84
N PRO A 233 -4.41 11.19 -11.62
CA PRO A 233 -3.80 12.27 -12.41
C PRO A 233 -3.97 11.97 -13.91
N GLY A 234 -4.32 12.98 -14.72
CA GLY A 234 -4.44 12.85 -16.18
C GLY A 234 -5.81 12.44 -16.73
N ASN A 235 -6.73 11.94 -15.91
CA ASN A 235 -8.02 11.44 -16.38
C ASN A 235 -9.00 12.59 -16.70
N LYS A 236 -8.87 13.21 -17.89
CA LYS A 236 -9.78 14.28 -18.34
C LYS A 236 -11.12 13.77 -18.87
N GLN A 237 -11.27 12.49 -19.23
CA GLN A 237 -12.56 11.95 -19.70
C GLN A 237 -12.61 10.43 -19.48
N HIS A 238 -13.59 9.96 -18.71
CA HIS A 238 -14.46 8.81 -19.00
C HIS A 238 -15.52 8.74 -17.90
N HIS A 239 -16.79 8.90 -18.28
CA HIS A 239 -17.94 8.78 -17.40
C HIS A 239 -18.12 7.32 -16.97
N ASP A 240 -18.03 7.04 -15.67
CA ASP A 240 -18.59 5.82 -15.09
C ASP A 240 -20.01 6.16 -14.57
N PRO A 241 -21.09 5.58 -15.15
CA PRO A 241 -22.47 5.88 -14.77
C PRO A 241 -22.86 5.40 -13.35
N GLY A 242 -21.97 4.70 -12.63
CA GLY A 242 -22.20 4.24 -11.26
C GLY A 242 -21.92 5.27 -10.14
N LEU A 243 -21.40 6.46 -10.46
CA LEU A 243 -20.94 7.43 -9.47
C LEU A 243 -21.73 8.74 -9.57
N SER A 244 -22.55 9.03 -8.55
CA SER A 244 -23.38 10.23 -8.51
C SER A 244 -22.53 11.48 -8.32
N ALA A 245 -22.39 12.28 -9.38
CA ALA A 245 -21.70 13.58 -9.34
C ALA A 245 -22.70 14.70 -9.01
N LEU A 246 -22.62 15.25 -7.79
CA LEU A 246 -23.18 16.57 -7.45
C LEU A 246 -22.04 17.48 -6.99
N GLY A 247 -21.84 18.61 -7.70
CA GLY A 247 -20.95 19.69 -7.27
C GLY A 247 -20.33 20.45 -8.43
N LYS A 248 -20.77 21.68 -8.66
CA LYS A 248 -20.25 22.62 -9.68
C LYS A 248 -19.12 23.49 -9.09
N SER A 249 -18.15 23.79 -9.96
CA SER A 249 -17.19 24.92 -9.94
C SER A 249 -15.98 24.88 -8.99
N GLY A 250 -14.86 25.35 -9.53
CA GLY A 250 -13.51 25.41 -8.94
C GLY A 250 -12.59 24.39 -9.61
N HIS A 251 -11.31 24.72 -9.83
CA HIS A 251 -10.28 23.81 -10.35
C HIS A 251 -10.03 22.63 -9.39
N ASN A 252 -11.02 21.76 -9.26
CA ASN A 252 -11.07 20.67 -8.29
C ASN A 252 -10.79 19.39 -9.06
N HIS A 253 -9.73 18.67 -8.69
CA HIS A 253 -9.61 17.25 -9.00
C HIS A 253 -10.93 16.59 -8.64
N LYS A 254 -11.61 15.96 -9.61
CA LYS A 254 -12.89 15.31 -9.35
C LYS A 254 -12.69 14.32 -8.20
N LYS A 255 -13.58 14.34 -7.22
CA LYS A 255 -13.60 13.40 -6.08
C LYS A 255 -14.83 12.51 -6.23
N SER A 256 -14.73 11.25 -5.83
CA SER A 256 -15.86 10.33 -5.83
C SER A 256 -16.00 9.64 -4.48
N ILE A 257 -17.21 9.67 -3.94
CA ILE A 257 -17.57 8.96 -2.71
C ILE A 257 -17.88 7.51 -3.06
N VAL A 258 -17.25 6.59 -2.36
CA VAL A 258 -17.50 5.14 -2.50
C VAL A 258 -18.70 4.76 -1.62
N LYS A 259 -19.60 3.94 -2.16
CA LYS A 259 -20.81 3.46 -1.47
C LYS A 259 -20.94 1.95 -1.63
N GLY A 260 -21.50 1.29 -0.62
CA GLY A 260 -21.76 -0.16 -0.65
C GLY A 260 -20.64 -0.99 -0.04
N LEU A 261 -20.62 -2.28 -0.34
CA LEU A 261 -19.66 -3.21 0.26
C LEU A 261 -18.24 -2.92 -0.22
N VAL A 262 -17.30 -2.92 0.73
CA VAL A 262 -15.87 -2.78 0.47
C VAL A 262 -15.10 -3.84 1.23
N ILE A 263 -14.03 -4.37 0.63
CA ILE A 263 -13.02 -5.14 1.36
C ILE A 263 -11.95 -4.20 1.90
N VAL A 264 -11.57 -4.44 3.15
CA VAL A 264 -10.51 -3.74 3.87
C VAL A 264 -9.51 -4.77 4.36
N ALA A 265 -8.24 -4.53 4.07
CA ALA A 265 -7.14 -5.35 4.55
C ALA A 265 -5.90 -4.48 4.77
N LYS A 266 -5.00 -4.91 5.66
CA LYS A 266 -3.70 -4.27 5.86
C LYS A 266 -2.60 -5.27 5.51
N ASN A 267 -1.68 -4.87 4.64
CA ASN A 267 -0.53 -5.72 4.32
C ASN A 267 0.61 -5.52 5.34
N PRO A 268 1.35 -6.58 5.68
CA PRO A 268 1.09 -7.99 5.38
C PRO A 268 -0.10 -8.54 6.18
N CYS A 269 -0.92 -9.41 5.56
CA CYS A 269 -2.03 -10.12 6.20
C CYS A 269 -1.92 -11.62 5.97
N LEU A 270 -2.12 -12.43 7.02
CA LEU A 270 -1.94 -13.88 6.98
C LEU A 270 -3.15 -14.64 7.50
N HIS A 271 -3.92 -14.08 8.44
CA HIS A 271 -5.07 -14.76 8.98
C HIS A 271 -6.31 -14.49 8.10
N PRO A 272 -7.17 -15.48 7.80
CA PRO A 272 -8.38 -15.26 6.99
C PRO A 272 -9.28 -14.13 7.50
N GLY A 273 -9.33 -13.94 8.82
CA GLY A 273 -10.06 -12.86 9.48
C GLY A 273 -9.52 -11.45 9.28
N ASP A 274 -8.31 -11.30 8.70
CA ASP A 274 -7.66 -10.01 8.45
C ASP A 274 -8.28 -9.24 7.28
N ILE A 275 -9.05 -9.94 6.44
CA ILE A 275 -9.88 -9.31 5.42
C ILE A 275 -11.25 -9.06 6.01
N ARG A 276 -11.60 -7.78 6.15
CA ARG A 276 -12.92 -7.34 6.62
C ARG A 276 -13.76 -6.91 5.43
N THR A 277 -15.03 -7.30 5.41
CA THR A 277 -16.01 -6.65 4.52
C THR A 277 -16.82 -5.66 5.33
N LEU A 278 -16.74 -4.39 4.97
CA LEU A 278 -17.40 -3.26 5.63
C LEU A 278 -18.35 -2.56 4.64
N VAL A 279 -19.17 -1.64 5.14
CA VAL A 279 -20.08 -0.84 4.31
C VAL A 279 -19.54 0.57 4.19
N ALA A 280 -19.17 1.00 2.98
CA ALA A 280 -18.88 2.39 2.70
C ALA A 280 -20.19 3.19 2.64
N VAL A 281 -20.30 4.21 3.48
CA VAL A 281 -21.47 5.09 3.60
C VAL A 281 -21.10 6.53 3.29
N ASP A 282 -22.09 7.32 2.87
CA ASP A 282 -21.92 8.73 2.55
C ASP A 282 -22.36 9.59 3.72
N THR A 283 -21.39 10.33 4.25
CA THR A 283 -21.55 11.15 5.45
C THR A 283 -21.12 12.57 5.14
N PRO A 284 -22.05 13.55 5.05
CA PRO A 284 -21.72 14.94 4.75
C PRO A 284 -20.71 15.59 5.70
N LYS A 285 -20.70 15.18 6.98
CA LYS A 285 -19.71 15.67 7.96
C LYS A 285 -18.27 15.28 7.61
N LEU A 286 -18.07 14.22 6.81
CA LEU A 286 -16.76 13.67 6.45
C LEU A 286 -16.34 14.02 5.01
N HIS A 287 -17.11 14.82 4.26
CA HIS A 287 -16.78 15.20 2.87
C HIS A 287 -15.45 15.97 2.70
N HIS A 288 -14.89 16.50 3.78
CA HIS A 288 -13.57 17.12 3.79
C HIS A 288 -12.42 16.10 3.77
N MET A 289 -12.71 14.83 4.08
CA MET A 289 -11.74 13.73 4.09
C MET A 289 -11.63 13.15 2.67
N VAL A 290 -10.41 13.10 2.12
CA VAL A 290 -10.10 12.64 0.76
C VAL A 290 -8.84 11.78 0.82
N ASP A 291 -8.80 10.71 0.03
CA ASP A 291 -7.64 9.81 -0.09
C ASP A 291 -7.16 9.23 1.26
N CYS A 292 -8.12 9.01 2.15
CA CYS A 292 -8.00 8.29 3.41
C CYS A 292 -9.27 7.45 3.62
N VAL A 293 -9.16 6.42 4.46
CA VAL A 293 -10.31 5.64 4.94
C VAL A 293 -10.62 6.07 6.36
N VAL A 294 -11.87 6.47 6.62
CA VAL A 294 -12.29 6.93 7.94
C VAL A 294 -13.06 5.80 8.63
N PHE A 295 -12.56 5.38 9.79
CA PHE A 295 -13.12 4.32 10.62
C PHE A 295 -13.99 4.89 11.75
N PRO A 296 -14.99 4.12 12.23
CA PRO A 296 -15.85 4.53 13.34
C PRO A 296 -15.05 4.53 14.65
N GLN A 297 -15.38 5.45 15.54
CA GLN A 297 -14.78 5.51 16.89
C GLN A 297 -15.55 4.71 17.95
N CYS A 298 -16.53 3.90 17.53
CA CYS A 298 -17.37 3.10 18.41
C CYS A 298 -17.60 1.70 17.83
N GLY A 299 -17.86 0.74 18.72
CA GLY A 299 -18.08 -0.66 18.36
C GLY A 299 -17.45 -1.61 19.36
N ARG A 300 -17.43 -2.90 19.01
CA ARG A 300 -16.86 -3.96 19.85
C ARG A 300 -15.33 -4.07 19.77
N ARG A 301 -14.75 -3.61 18.66
CA ARG A 301 -13.32 -3.71 18.32
C ARG A 301 -13.01 -2.68 17.22
N PRO A 302 -11.86 -1.98 17.21
CA PRO A 302 -11.50 -1.08 16.12
C PRO A 302 -11.27 -1.86 14.82
N HIS A 303 -11.85 -1.42 13.70
CA HIS A 303 -11.60 -2.07 12.40
C HIS A 303 -10.12 -2.09 11.96
N PRO A 304 -9.28 -1.08 12.27
CA PRO A 304 -7.84 -1.20 12.09
C PRO A 304 -7.25 -2.44 12.76
N ASP A 305 -7.56 -2.65 14.05
CA ASP A 305 -7.06 -3.79 14.82
C ASP A 305 -7.60 -5.14 14.29
N GLU A 306 -8.81 -5.16 13.73
CA GLU A 306 -9.34 -6.34 13.01
C GLU A 306 -8.57 -6.68 11.72
N CYS A 307 -7.83 -5.71 11.16
CA CYS A 307 -7.03 -5.86 9.95
C CYS A 307 -5.55 -6.03 10.34
N SER A 308 -5.17 -7.24 10.73
CA SER A 308 -3.77 -7.58 11.06
C SER A 308 -3.18 -6.78 12.24
N GLY A 309 -3.99 -6.47 13.26
CA GLY A 309 -3.54 -5.76 14.46
C GLY A 309 -3.06 -4.33 14.19
N SER A 310 -3.62 -3.70 13.15
CA SER A 310 -3.21 -2.38 12.68
C SER A 310 -3.72 -1.27 13.59
N ASP A 311 -3.01 -0.13 13.57
CA ASP A 311 -3.38 1.09 14.27
C ASP A 311 -3.57 2.26 13.27
N LEU A 312 -3.63 3.49 13.77
CA LEU A 312 -3.77 4.69 12.94
C LEU A 312 -2.50 5.55 12.98
N ASP A 313 -1.32 4.96 13.16
CA ASP A 313 -0.04 5.68 13.29
C ASP A 313 0.69 5.96 11.96
N GLY A 314 0.06 5.55 10.86
CA GLY A 314 0.53 5.71 9.48
C GLY A 314 0.23 4.52 8.57
N ASP A 315 -0.44 3.49 9.09
CA ASP A 315 -0.81 2.31 8.33
C ASP A 315 -1.69 2.65 7.10
N LEU A 316 -1.42 1.90 6.03
CA LEU A 316 -2.14 1.99 4.77
C LEU A 316 -2.99 0.74 4.57
N PHE A 317 -4.26 0.97 4.26
CA PHE A 317 -5.26 -0.07 4.07
C PHE A 317 -5.53 -0.28 2.58
N PHE A 318 -5.45 -1.53 2.15
CA PHE A 318 -6.02 -1.97 0.88
C PHE A 318 -7.54 -1.87 0.99
N ILE A 319 -8.15 -0.99 0.18
CA ILE A 319 -9.59 -0.83 0.07
C ILE A 319 -9.99 -1.16 -1.36
N SER A 320 -10.98 -2.05 -1.55
CA SER A 320 -11.56 -2.33 -2.87
C SER A 320 -13.08 -2.42 -2.79
N TRP A 321 -13.74 -1.77 -3.73
CA TRP A 321 -15.19 -1.83 -3.96
C TRP A 321 -15.50 -2.59 -5.27
N ASP A 322 -14.58 -3.43 -5.72
CA ASP A 322 -14.83 -4.37 -6.81
C ASP A 322 -15.69 -5.53 -6.29
N GLU A 323 -16.94 -5.60 -6.76
CA GLU A 323 -17.90 -6.66 -6.41
C GLU A 323 -17.35 -8.07 -6.65
N SER A 324 -16.44 -8.24 -7.62
CA SER A 324 -15.83 -9.54 -7.91
C SER A 324 -14.79 -9.97 -6.88
N LEU A 325 -14.32 -9.05 -6.04
CA LEU A 325 -13.36 -9.31 -4.96
C LEU A 325 -14.01 -9.37 -3.57
N ILE A 326 -15.30 -9.05 -3.45
CA ILE A 326 -16.01 -9.17 -2.17
C ILE A 326 -16.19 -10.66 -1.83
N PRO A 327 -15.63 -11.17 -0.72
CA PRO A 327 -15.74 -12.57 -0.37
C PRO A 327 -17.15 -12.91 0.11
N PRO A 328 -17.68 -14.10 -0.23
CA PRO A 328 -18.95 -14.58 0.29
C PRO A 328 -18.91 -15.03 1.76
N GLN A 329 -17.71 -15.27 2.31
CA GLN A 329 -17.50 -15.71 3.69
C GLN A 329 -16.63 -14.70 4.44
N GLN A 330 -16.75 -14.71 5.78
CA GLN A 330 -15.85 -13.98 6.68
C GLN A 330 -15.50 -14.86 7.86
N ASP A 331 -14.24 -14.79 8.26
CA ASP A 331 -13.76 -15.40 9.49
C ASP A 331 -13.62 -14.32 10.58
N PRO A 332 -13.68 -14.70 11.88
CA PRO A 332 -13.40 -13.76 12.95
C PRO A 332 -11.93 -13.28 12.87
N PRO A 333 -11.66 -12.00 13.19
CA PRO A 333 -10.30 -11.48 13.23
C PRO A 333 -9.47 -12.20 14.30
N MET A 334 -8.18 -12.41 14.04
CA MET A 334 -7.27 -13.01 15.01
C MET A 334 -7.14 -12.11 16.25
N ASP A 335 -6.79 -12.69 17.39
CA ASP A 335 -6.35 -11.92 18.54
C ASP A 335 -4.91 -11.45 18.34
N TYR A 336 -4.70 -10.13 18.43
CA TYR A 336 -3.42 -9.46 18.21
C TYR A 336 -2.81 -8.93 19.51
N MET A 337 -3.30 -9.37 20.67
CA MET A 337 -2.71 -8.98 21.96
C MET A 337 -1.21 -9.30 21.99
N ALA A 338 -0.41 -8.23 22.07
CA ALA A 338 1.05 -8.34 22.10
C ALA A 338 1.51 -9.02 23.40
N PRO A 339 2.61 -9.79 23.36
CA PRO A 339 3.25 -10.25 24.58
C PRO A 339 3.71 -9.05 25.43
N PRO A 340 3.78 -9.19 26.76
CA PRO A 340 4.30 -8.15 27.62
C PRO A 340 5.69 -7.69 27.18
N GLN A 341 5.92 -6.38 27.18
CA GLN A 341 7.24 -5.83 26.90
C GLN A 341 8.21 -6.22 28.02
N ILE A 342 9.46 -6.53 27.64
CA ILE A 342 10.53 -6.70 28.60
C ILE A 342 10.94 -5.31 29.09
N GLU A 343 10.56 -4.96 30.31
CA GLU A 343 11.00 -3.73 30.96
C GLU A 343 12.30 -3.97 31.74
N LEU A 344 13.28 -3.10 31.52
CA LEU A 344 14.51 -3.07 32.30
C LEU A 344 14.30 -2.18 33.53
N ASP A 345 14.82 -2.60 34.67
CA ASP A 345 14.76 -1.86 35.93
C ASP A 345 15.84 -0.77 36.06
N HIS A 346 16.62 -0.55 35.00
CA HIS A 346 17.74 0.39 34.96
C HIS A 346 17.83 1.10 33.59
N PRO A 347 18.60 2.21 33.51
CA PRO A 347 18.84 2.88 32.23
C PRO A 347 19.58 1.97 31.24
N VAL A 348 19.10 1.93 30.00
CA VAL A 348 19.68 1.15 28.91
C VAL A 348 21.15 1.52 28.69
N THR A 349 22.01 0.51 28.70
CA THR A 349 23.46 0.63 28.45
C THR A 349 23.81 0.45 26.96
N ILE A 350 25.01 0.86 26.56
CA ILE A 350 25.45 0.71 25.16
C ILE A 350 25.71 -0.76 24.82
N GLU A 351 26.15 -1.56 25.79
CA GLU A 351 26.38 -3.00 25.68
C GLU A 351 25.07 -3.74 25.40
N GLU A 352 23.98 -3.39 26.08
CA GLU A 352 22.65 -3.97 25.83
C GLU A 352 22.12 -3.60 24.44
N ILE A 353 22.41 -2.39 23.94
CA ILE A 353 22.07 -2.00 22.57
C ILE A 353 22.82 -2.88 21.56
N GLN A 354 24.10 -3.15 21.80
CA GLN A 354 24.91 -4.02 20.93
C GLN A 354 24.39 -5.46 20.93
N GLU A 355 24.09 -6.00 22.12
CA GLU A 355 23.51 -7.34 22.27
C GLU A 355 22.14 -7.44 21.59
N TYR A 356 21.28 -6.42 21.79
CA TYR A 356 19.98 -6.37 21.13
C TYR A 356 20.10 -6.33 19.60
N PHE A 357 21.07 -5.60 19.06
CA PHE A 357 21.31 -5.57 17.62
C PHE A 357 21.70 -6.95 17.07
N ALA A 358 22.59 -7.66 17.77
CA ALA A 358 22.97 -9.03 17.40
C ALA A 358 21.78 -9.99 17.50
N ASN A 359 21.01 -9.91 18.60
CA ASN A 359 19.79 -10.70 18.78
C ASN A 359 18.74 -10.40 17.70
N TYR A 360 18.59 -9.14 17.30
CA TYR A 360 17.67 -8.76 16.23
C TYR A 360 18.04 -9.43 14.91
N MET A 361 19.32 -9.37 14.52
CA MET A 361 19.81 -9.99 13.28
C MET A 361 19.62 -11.51 13.24
N LEU A 362 19.76 -12.19 14.38
CA LEU A 362 19.59 -13.64 14.47
C LEU A 362 18.12 -14.08 14.44
N ASN A 363 17.21 -13.21 14.87
CA ASN A 363 15.80 -13.55 15.08
C ASN A 363 14.83 -12.82 14.13
N ASP A 364 15.33 -12.15 13.09
CA ASP A 364 14.49 -11.58 12.02
C ASP A 364 13.92 -12.69 11.11
N THR A 365 12.85 -13.33 11.61
CA THR A 365 12.21 -14.49 10.96
C THR A 365 10.96 -14.12 10.16
N MET A 366 10.58 -12.84 10.10
CA MET A 366 9.33 -12.37 9.51
C MET A 366 9.18 -12.81 8.03
N GLY A 367 10.24 -12.62 7.23
CA GLY A 367 10.25 -13.03 5.83
C GLY A 367 10.18 -14.55 5.64
N ILE A 368 10.76 -15.32 6.56
CA ILE A 368 10.72 -16.79 6.56
C ILE A 368 9.29 -17.27 6.84
N ILE A 369 8.64 -16.69 7.85
CA ILE A 369 7.26 -17.02 8.24
C ILE A 369 6.29 -16.70 7.08
N ALA A 370 6.40 -15.52 6.46
CA ALA A 370 5.54 -15.13 5.33
C ALA A 370 5.69 -16.08 4.12
N ASN A 371 6.91 -16.50 3.81
CA ASN A 371 7.17 -17.44 2.71
C ASN A 371 6.60 -18.83 3.00
N ARG A 372 6.80 -19.35 4.22
CA ARG A 372 6.22 -20.63 4.66
C ARG A 372 4.70 -20.58 4.63
N HIS A 373 4.11 -19.49 5.12
CA HIS A 373 2.66 -19.30 5.11
C HIS A 373 2.10 -19.35 3.70
N THR A 374 2.77 -18.68 2.75
CA THR A 374 2.38 -18.69 1.33
C THR A 374 2.40 -20.12 0.75
N ALA A 375 3.42 -20.90 1.05
CA ALA A 375 3.54 -22.26 0.56
C ALA A 375 2.57 -23.25 1.25
N PHE A 376 2.32 -23.12 2.55
CA PHE A 376 1.29 -23.92 3.24
C PHE A 376 -0.13 -23.56 2.77
N CYS A 377 -0.42 -22.28 2.52
CA CYS A 377 -1.71 -21.87 1.95
C CYS A 377 -1.99 -22.55 0.61
N ASP A 378 -0.94 -22.75 -0.20
CA ASP A 378 -1.06 -23.40 -1.49
C ASP A 378 -1.28 -24.91 -1.36
N ARG A 379 -0.45 -25.55 -0.51
CA ARG A 379 -0.40 -27.00 -0.32
C ARG A 379 -1.63 -27.57 0.38
N GLU A 380 -2.09 -26.90 1.43
CA GLU A 380 -3.14 -27.42 2.32
C GLU A 380 -4.53 -27.31 1.67
N GLU A 381 -5.39 -28.30 1.93
CA GLU A 381 -6.75 -28.33 1.36
C GLU A 381 -7.57 -27.11 1.82
N SER A 382 -7.51 -26.82 3.12
CA SER A 382 -8.20 -25.69 3.78
C SER A 382 -7.47 -24.35 3.65
N MET A 383 -6.39 -24.28 2.85
CA MET A 383 -5.64 -23.05 2.57
C MET A 383 -5.23 -22.30 3.85
N ALA A 384 -5.52 -20.99 3.96
CA ALA A 384 -5.16 -20.18 5.12
C ALA A 384 -5.91 -20.54 6.42
N ARG A 385 -6.95 -21.41 6.35
CA ARG A 385 -7.61 -21.98 7.54
C ARG A 385 -6.92 -23.22 8.09
N SER A 386 -5.88 -23.72 7.42
CA SER A 386 -5.12 -24.87 7.90
C SER A 386 -4.39 -24.55 9.22
N ASN A 387 -4.20 -25.55 10.07
CA ASN A 387 -3.49 -25.37 11.34
C ASN A 387 -2.08 -24.78 11.15
N PRO A 388 -1.25 -25.22 10.18
CA PRO A 388 0.04 -24.60 9.92
C PRO A 388 -0.05 -23.11 9.59
N CYS A 389 -1.03 -22.70 8.77
CA CYS A 389 -1.23 -21.30 8.40
C CYS A 389 -1.66 -20.45 9.60
N LEU A 390 -2.60 -20.93 10.41
CA LEU A 390 -3.06 -20.22 11.61
C LEU A 390 -1.95 -20.06 12.65
N GLU A 391 -1.10 -21.09 12.81
CA GLU A 391 0.07 -21.02 13.70
C GLU A 391 1.12 -20.03 13.16
N LEU A 392 1.41 -20.06 11.86
CA LEU A 392 2.31 -19.10 11.22
C LEU A 392 1.78 -17.66 11.30
N ALA A 393 0.47 -17.44 11.22
CA ALA A 393 -0.12 -16.11 11.39
C ALA A 393 0.12 -15.55 12.80
N LYS A 394 0.00 -16.38 13.84
CA LYS A 394 0.33 -15.99 15.23
C LYS A 394 1.82 -15.67 15.38
N LEU A 395 2.69 -16.54 14.87
CA LEU A 395 4.14 -16.31 14.90
C LEU A 395 4.54 -15.05 14.13
N PHE A 396 3.85 -14.74 13.03
CA PHE A 396 4.08 -13.52 12.27
C PHE A 396 3.76 -12.27 13.09
N SER A 397 2.65 -12.28 13.84
CA SER A 397 2.32 -11.20 14.78
C SER A 397 3.41 -11.01 15.83
N THR A 398 3.90 -12.10 16.44
CA THR A 398 5.02 -12.05 17.39
C THR A 398 6.28 -11.47 16.72
N ALA A 399 6.59 -11.86 15.48
CA ALA A 399 7.76 -11.37 14.75
C ALA A 399 7.68 -9.87 14.43
N VAL A 400 6.49 -9.33 14.16
CA VAL A 400 6.27 -7.90 13.90
C VAL A 400 6.52 -7.05 15.14
N ASP A 401 6.14 -7.56 16.32
CA ASP A 401 6.33 -6.85 17.59
C ASP A 401 7.63 -7.19 18.31
N PHE A 402 8.43 -8.15 17.82
CA PHE A 402 9.76 -8.44 18.35
C PHE A 402 10.64 -7.20 18.53
N PRO A 403 10.71 -6.25 17.56
CA PRO A 403 11.46 -5.00 17.72
C PRO A 403 11.05 -4.12 18.93
N LYS A 404 9.81 -4.30 19.42
CA LYS A 404 9.23 -3.52 20.52
C LYS A 404 9.20 -4.30 21.83
N THR A 405 9.01 -5.62 21.77
CA THR A 405 8.78 -6.48 22.93
C THR A 405 10.03 -7.23 23.38
N GLY A 406 11.00 -7.43 22.49
CA GLY A 406 12.17 -8.27 22.74
C GLY A 406 11.91 -9.78 22.69
N VAL A 407 10.68 -10.21 22.36
CA VAL A 407 10.30 -11.63 22.30
C VAL A 407 10.38 -12.16 20.86
N PRO A 408 11.31 -13.08 20.54
CA PRO A 408 11.48 -13.58 19.18
C PRO A 408 10.42 -14.64 18.82
N ALA A 409 9.99 -14.66 17.55
CA ALA A 409 9.13 -15.71 17.03
C ALA A 409 9.93 -16.97 16.69
N GLN A 410 9.73 -18.05 17.45
CA GLN A 410 10.37 -19.34 17.22
C GLN A 410 9.51 -20.22 16.31
N ILE A 411 10.04 -20.58 15.13
CA ILE A 411 9.30 -21.41 14.19
C ILE A 411 9.52 -22.90 14.54
N PRO A 412 8.48 -23.65 14.92
CA PRO A 412 8.62 -25.05 15.27
C PRO A 412 8.91 -25.92 14.05
N SER A 413 9.49 -27.10 14.30
CA SER A 413 10.03 -27.97 13.24
C SER A 413 8.96 -28.54 12.30
N ASN A 414 7.72 -28.71 12.78
CA ASN A 414 6.56 -29.13 11.99
C ASN A 414 6.12 -28.09 10.95
N LEU A 415 6.57 -26.84 11.06
CA LEU A 415 6.30 -25.77 10.09
C LEU A 415 7.46 -25.60 9.09
N ASN A 416 8.35 -26.59 8.98
CA ASN A 416 9.35 -26.65 7.92
C ASN A 416 8.75 -27.31 6.66
N LEU A 417 9.08 -26.77 5.49
CA LEU A 417 8.64 -27.29 4.21
C LEU A 417 9.77 -28.05 3.52
N GLU A 418 9.45 -29.23 2.98
CA GLU A 418 10.35 -30.04 2.16
C GLU A 418 10.34 -29.60 0.69
N GLU A 419 9.17 -29.19 0.19
CA GLU A 419 8.96 -28.74 -1.19
C GLU A 419 8.19 -27.40 -1.20
N TYR A 420 8.43 -26.59 -2.23
CA TYR A 420 7.80 -25.28 -2.42
C TYR A 420 7.00 -25.24 -3.74
N PRO A 421 5.95 -24.42 -3.84
CA PRO A 421 5.24 -24.27 -5.10
C PRO A 421 6.11 -23.54 -6.14
N ASP A 422 5.97 -23.93 -7.41
CA ASP A 422 6.77 -23.48 -8.55
C ASP A 422 6.77 -21.95 -8.75
N PHE A 423 5.67 -21.28 -8.39
CA PHE A 423 5.59 -19.81 -8.48
C PHE A 423 6.52 -19.08 -7.50
N MET A 424 7.08 -19.76 -6.49
CA MET A 424 8.07 -19.17 -5.57
C MET A 424 9.50 -19.17 -6.12
N ASP A 425 9.74 -19.87 -7.23
CA ASP A 425 10.99 -19.83 -8.01
C ASP A 425 12.25 -20.08 -7.16
N LYS A 426 12.18 -21.08 -6.28
CA LYS A 426 13.27 -21.49 -5.37
C LYS A 426 14.15 -22.54 -6.05
N GLU A 427 15.07 -22.10 -6.92
CA GLU A 427 15.96 -22.99 -7.68
C GLU A 427 16.81 -23.93 -6.81
N ASP A 428 17.08 -23.55 -5.55
CA ASP A 428 17.86 -24.32 -4.58
C ASP A 428 17.04 -25.35 -3.79
N LYS A 429 15.72 -25.46 -4.06
CA LYS A 429 14.78 -26.33 -3.32
C LYS A 429 13.95 -27.20 -4.26
N PRO A 430 13.49 -28.37 -3.81
CA PRO A 430 12.46 -29.13 -4.51
C PRO A 430 11.20 -28.29 -4.72
N MET A 431 10.60 -28.40 -5.90
CA MET A 431 9.38 -27.66 -6.25
C MET A 431 8.31 -28.56 -6.87
N TYR A 432 7.04 -28.24 -6.59
CA TYR A 432 5.88 -28.85 -7.22
C TYR A 432 5.08 -27.82 -8.03
N GLN A 433 4.36 -28.27 -9.05
CA GLN A 433 3.48 -27.40 -9.82
C GLN A 433 2.20 -27.10 -9.03
N SER A 434 1.93 -25.82 -8.76
CA SER A 434 0.70 -25.42 -8.05
C SER A 434 -0.51 -25.39 -8.99
N ASP A 435 -1.60 -26.03 -8.56
CA ASP A 435 -2.91 -25.99 -9.21
C ASP A 435 -3.87 -24.97 -8.57
N ARG A 436 -3.41 -24.20 -7.57
CA ARG A 436 -4.20 -23.14 -6.94
C ARG A 436 -4.16 -21.85 -7.75
N VAL A 437 -4.95 -20.87 -7.33
CA VAL A 437 -5.07 -19.58 -8.02
C VAL A 437 -3.73 -18.90 -8.29
N ILE A 438 -2.78 -18.90 -7.34
CA ILE A 438 -1.46 -18.27 -7.57
C ILE A 438 -0.65 -19.05 -8.61
N GLY A 439 -0.67 -20.38 -8.56
CA GLY A 439 -0.05 -21.24 -9.57
C GLY A 439 -0.63 -21.01 -10.98
N LYS A 440 -1.95 -20.97 -11.11
CA LYS A 440 -2.65 -20.65 -12.38
C LYS A 440 -2.23 -19.28 -12.93
N LEU A 441 -2.22 -18.26 -12.07
CA LEU A 441 -1.81 -16.90 -12.44
C LEU A 441 -0.34 -16.86 -12.87
N TYR A 442 0.55 -17.55 -12.15
CA TYR A 442 1.96 -17.66 -12.48
C TYR A 442 2.16 -18.33 -13.86
N GLN A 443 1.54 -19.48 -14.09
CA GLN A 443 1.61 -20.20 -15.37
C GLN A 443 1.10 -19.33 -16.53
N GLY A 444 -0.07 -18.70 -16.37
CA GLY A 444 -0.64 -17.78 -17.37
C GLY A 444 0.25 -16.57 -17.69
N SER A 445 1.05 -16.09 -16.73
CA SER A 445 2.02 -15.01 -16.95
C SER A 445 3.32 -15.50 -17.62
N LYS A 446 3.77 -16.72 -17.29
CA LYS A 446 5.01 -17.33 -17.80
C LYS A 446 4.92 -17.64 -19.29
N GLU A 447 3.78 -18.16 -19.75
CA GLU A 447 3.51 -18.43 -21.18
C GLU A 447 3.53 -17.18 -22.06
N ARG A 448 3.16 -16.03 -21.50
CA ARG A 448 3.11 -14.75 -22.22
C ARG A 448 4.48 -14.07 -22.24
N SER A 449 5.19 -14.11 -21.11
CA SER A 449 6.53 -13.51 -20.99
C SER A 449 7.55 -14.15 -21.95
N THR A 450 7.53 -15.48 -22.11
CA THR A 450 8.45 -16.19 -23.03
C THR A 450 8.26 -15.85 -24.51
N LYS A 451 7.07 -15.36 -24.92
CA LYS A 451 6.80 -14.93 -26.30
C LYS A 451 7.30 -13.51 -26.60
N ASP A 452 7.44 -12.67 -25.58
CA ASP A 452 7.75 -11.24 -25.72
C ASP A 452 9.24 -10.89 -25.71
N TYR A 453 10.10 -11.76 -25.18
CA TYR A 453 11.56 -11.57 -25.22
C TYR A 453 12.18 -11.78 -26.62
N ALA A 454 11.37 -12.09 -27.64
CA ALA A 454 11.79 -12.01 -29.03
C ALA A 454 11.96 -10.53 -29.43
N HIS A 455 13.15 -9.98 -29.17
CA HIS A 455 13.57 -8.61 -29.46
C HIS A 455 13.04 -8.10 -30.82
N LYS A 456 11.99 -7.27 -30.80
CA LYS A 456 11.68 -6.41 -31.94
C LYS A 456 12.68 -5.26 -31.93
N PHE A 457 13.79 -5.44 -32.63
CA PHE A 457 14.77 -4.37 -32.87
C PHE A 457 14.06 -3.16 -33.50
N ILE A 458 14.50 -1.96 -33.12
CA ILE A 458 14.09 -0.71 -33.77
C ILE A 458 14.39 -0.86 -35.27
N PRO A 459 13.39 -0.68 -36.17
CA PRO A 459 13.66 -0.75 -37.60
C PRO A 459 14.79 0.23 -37.95
N MET A 460 15.79 -0.24 -38.67
CA MET A 460 17.00 0.52 -39.03
C MET A 460 16.67 1.91 -39.64
N GLU A 461 15.58 2.00 -40.39
CA GLU A 461 15.00 3.24 -40.93
C GLU A 461 14.71 4.29 -39.84
N VAL A 462 14.09 3.88 -38.74
CA VAL A 462 13.69 4.77 -37.63
C VAL A 462 14.93 5.20 -36.83
N ALA A 463 15.86 4.27 -36.59
CA ALA A 463 17.12 4.57 -35.92
C ALA A 463 17.96 5.60 -36.70
N LYS A 464 18.01 5.49 -38.04
CA LYS A 464 18.71 6.45 -38.91
C LYS A 464 18.08 7.85 -38.92
N LYS A 465 16.75 7.94 -38.85
CA LYS A 465 16.02 9.22 -38.82
C LYS A 465 16.13 9.95 -37.49
N SER A 466 16.19 9.20 -36.40
CA SER A 466 16.22 9.75 -35.03
C SER A 466 17.63 10.02 -34.52
N TYR A 467 18.66 9.71 -35.32
CA TYR A 467 20.05 9.95 -34.98
C TYR A 467 20.37 11.46 -35.06
N ASP A 468 20.76 12.03 -33.92
CA ASP A 468 21.22 13.42 -33.85
C ASP A 468 22.60 13.55 -34.51
N LYS A 469 22.65 14.31 -35.60
CA LYS A 469 23.88 14.53 -36.38
C LYS A 469 24.78 15.59 -35.77
N GLU A 470 24.28 16.40 -34.82
CA GLU A 470 25.02 17.50 -34.19
C GLU A 470 26.03 16.99 -33.15
N TRP A 471 25.80 15.79 -32.59
CA TRP A 471 26.68 15.16 -31.59
C TRP A 471 27.77 14.24 -32.18
N ARG A 472 28.12 14.42 -33.46
CA ARG A 472 29.20 13.65 -34.11
C ARG A 472 30.57 14.11 -33.64
N TRP A 473 31.20 13.34 -32.75
CA TRP A 473 32.60 13.55 -32.36
C TRP A 473 33.55 12.78 -33.29
N LYS A 474 34.57 13.46 -33.85
CA LYS A 474 35.68 12.81 -34.57
C LYS A 474 36.34 11.73 -33.69
N GLY A 475 36.26 10.47 -34.14
CA GLY A 475 36.85 9.31 -33.45
C GLY A 475 35.82 8.25 -33.04
N PHE A 476 34.53 8.58 -33.01
CA PHE A 476 33.45 7.64 -32.72
C PHE A 476 32.63 7.36 -33.98
N GLY A 477 32.64 6.10 -34.45
CA GLY A 477 31.85 5.63 -35.58
C GLY A 477 30.50 5.05 -35.15
N ILE A 478 29.50 5.10 -36.03
CA ILE A 478 28.19 4.49 -35.78
C ILE A 478 28.30 2.98 -36.05
N ILE A 479 28.16 2.16 -35.01
CA ILE A 479 28.07 0.70 -35.13
C ILE A 479 26.59 0.34 -35.14
N PHE A 480 26.07 -0.04 -36.30
CA PHE A 480 24.78 -0.69 -36.38
C PHE A 480 24.94 -2.21 -36.26
N PRO A 481 24.09 -2.92 -35.50
CA PRO A 481 24.14 -4.37 -35.44
C PRO A 481 23.95 -4.95 -36.84
N LYS A 482 24.83 -5.86 -37.26
CA LYS A 482 24.59 -6.69 -38.45
C LYS A 482 23.60 -7.79 -38.06
N HIS A 483 22.62 -8.00 -38.95
CA HIS A 483 21.45 -8.88 -38.81
C HIS A 483 21.74 -10.26 -38.23
#